data_AF-A0A2I9CS67-F1
#
_entry.id   AF-A0A2I9CS67-F1
#
_cell.length_a   1.000
_cell.length_b   1.000
_cell.length_c   1.000
_cell.angle_alpha   90.00
_cell.angle_beta   90.00
_cell.angle_gamma   90.00
#
_symmetry.space_group_name_H-M   'P 1'
#
loop_
_entity.id
_entity.type
_entity.pdbx_description
1 polymer ?
#
loop_
_entity_poly.entity_id
_entity_poly.type
_entity_poly.pdbx_seq_one_letter_code
_entity_poly.pdbx_strand_id
1 'polypeptide(L)'
;MNALATFAALRNPLFARLYFAQTVSQIGDALTWVGLALLAAQLAGPAQAPAVLAVALTLRVTAFVLFSPLAGVIADRVNRRTLLAMCHFGRWSSSA
;
A
#
# COMPACT_ATOMS: atom_id res chain seq x y z
N MET A 1 -15.76 -10.93 -24.82
CA MET A 1 -14.96 -10.82 -23.57
C MET A 1 -15.86 -10.17 -22.53
N ASN A 2 -16.35 -10.94 -21.54
CA ASN A 2 -17.47 -10.53 -20.70
C ASN A 2 -16.98 -9.66 -19.54
N ALA A 3 -17.05 -8.33 -19.69
CA ALA A 3 -16.77 -7.37 -18.61
C ALA A 3 -17.65 -7.58 -17.36
N LEU A 4 -18.78 -8.28 -17.50
CA LEU A 4 -19.66 -8.67 -16.39
C LEU A 4 -19.05 -9.78 -15.50
N ALA A 5 -18.14 -10.61 -16.02
CA ALA A 5 -17.50 -11.67 -15.24
C ALA A 5 -16.50 -11.11 -14.21
N THR A 6 -15.82 -10.01 -14.51
CA THR A 6 -14.89 -9.34 -13.58
C THR A 6 -15.59 -8.79 -12.34
N PHE A 7 -16.83 -8.31 -12.46
CA PHE A 7 -17.62 -7.85 -11.32
C PHE A 7 -18.20 -8.98 -10.45
N ALA A 8 -18.18 -10.23 -10.94
CA ALA A 8 -18.62 -11.37 -10.14
C ALA A 8 -17.77 -11.56 -8.86
N ALA A 9 -16.51 -11.12 -8.87
CA ALA A 9 -15.63 -11.16 -7.69
C ALA A 9 -16.14 -10.25 -6.54
N LEU A 10 -16.82 -9.14 -6.87
CA LEU A 10 -17.40 -8.23 -5.87
C LEU A 10 -18.65 -8.82 -5.19
N ARG A 11 -19.19 -9.95 -5.69
CA ARG A 11 -20.33 -10.63 -5.07
C ARG A 11 -19.96 -11.25 -3.71
N ASN A 12 -18.67 -11.43 -3.43
CA ASN A 12 -18.18 -11.86 -2.12
C ASN A 12 -17.99 -10.62 -1.21
N PRO A 13 -18.71 -10.51 -0.07
CA PRO A 13 -18.67 -9.33 0.78
C PRO A 13 -17.30 -9.07 1.41
N LEU A 14 -16.51 -10.12 1.67
CA LEU A 14 -15.16 -9.98 2.21
C LEU A 14 -14.21 -9.39 1.15
N PHE A 15 -14.30 -9.88 -0.08
CA PHE A 15 -13.52 -9.34 -1.19
C PHE A 15 -13.91 -7.89 -1.49
N ALA A 16 -15.21 -7.59 -1.55
CA ALA A 16 -15.71 -6.25 -1.76
C ALA A 16 -15.18 -5.27 -0.70
N ARG A 17 -15.21 -5.65 0.58
CA ARG A 17 -14.71 -4.79 1.67
C ARG A 17 -13.22 -4.51 1.55
N LEU A 18 -12.41 -5.53 1.25
CA LEU A 18 -10.97 -5.35 1.03
C LEU A 18 -10.68 -4.50 -0.21
N TYR A 19 -11.45 -4.71 -1.29
CA TYR A 19 -11.32 -3.93 -2.52
C TYR A 19 -11.61 -2.45 -2.27
N PHE A 20 -12.72 -2.12 -1.59
CA PHE A 20 -13.03 -0.73 -1.22
C PHE A 20 -11.96 -0.12 -0.30
N ALA A 21 -11.50 -0.86 0.72
CA ALA A 21 -10.41 -0.40 1.59
C ALA A 21 -9.13 -0.10 0.79
N GLN A 22 -8.80 -0.95 -0.18
CA GLN A 22 -7.65 -0.77 -1.05
C GLN A 22 -7.83 0.43 -2.00
N THR A 23 -9.02 0.61 -2.56
CA THR A 23 -9.34 1.77 -3.41
C THR A 23 -9.18 3.08 -2.63
N VAL A 24 -9.73 3.16 -1.42
CA VAL A 24 -9.58 4.34 -0.56
C VAL A 24 -8.11 4.58 -0.21
N SER A 25 -7.35 3.54 0.09
CA SER A 25 -5.91 3.64 0.38
C SER A 25 -5.14 4.19 -0.82
N GLN A 26 -5.42 3.72 -2.03
CA GLN A 26 -4.78 4.22 -3.26
C GLN A 26 -5.11 5.68 -3.54
N ILE A 27 -6.33 6.13 -3.22
CA ILE A 27 -6.69 7.55 -3.33
C ILE A 27 -5.87 8.38 -2.34
N GLY A 28 -5.71 7.90 -1.10
CA GLY A 28 -4.84 8.54 -0.10
C GLY A 28 -3.37 8.62 -0.54
N ASP A 29 -2.86 7.55 -1.16
CA ASP A 29 -1.53 7.57 -1.75
C ASP A 29 -1.41 8.66 -2.83
N ALA A 30 -2.37 8.73 -3.76
CA ALA A 30 -2.38 9.75 -4.81
C ALA A 30 -2.40 11.18 -4.24
N LEU A 31 -3.20 11.44 -3.20
CA LEU A 31 -3.21 12.73 -2.51
C LEU A 31 -1.85 13.04 -1.84
N THR A 32 -1.21 12.04 -1.25
CA THR A 32 0.13 12.19 -0.66
C THR A 32 1.17 12.57 -1.72
N TRP A 33 1.09 11.98 -2.92
CA TRP A 33 1.97 12.35 -4.04
C TRP A 33 1.82 13.80 -4.46
N VAL A 34 0.58 14.32 -4.52
CA VAL A 34 0.32 15.73 -4.81
C VAL A 34 0.87 16.62 -3.70
N GLY A 35 0.63 16.28 -2.43
CA GLY A 35 1.16 17.03 -1.28
C GLY A 35 2.69 17.09 -1.28
N LEU A 36 3.35 15.97 -1.63
CA LEU A 36 4.81 15.89 -1.70
C LEU A 36 5.37 16.74 -2.86
N ALA A 37 4.68 16.77 -4.01
CA ALA A 37 5.06 17.64 -5.13
C ALA A 37 4.95 19.13 -4.76
N LEU A 38 3.87 19.52 -4.08
CA LEU A 38 3.68 20.90 -3.60
C LEU A 38 4.72 21.26 -2.53
N LEU A 39 5.03 20.34 -1.60
CA LEU A 39 6.05 20.55 -0.58
C LEU A 39 7.44 20.71 -1.20
N ALA A 40 7.79 19.90 -2.20
CA ALA A 40 9.05 20.04 -2.92
C ALA A 40 9.14 21.39 -3.65
N ALA A 41 8.03 21.86 -4.23
CA ALA A 41 7.95 23.19 -4.86
C ALA A 41 8.18 24.33 -3.85
N GLN A 42 7.62 24.21 -2.65
CA GLN A 42 7.80 25.19 -1.56
C GLN A 42 9.22 25.19 -0.99
N LEU A 43 9.83 24.01 -0.80
CA LEU A 43 11.14 23.88 -0.16
C LEU A 43 12.31 24.24 -1.08
N ALA A 44 12.24 23.87 -2.36
CA ALA A 44 13.36 24.00 -3.28
C ALA A 44 13.23 25.24 -4.21
N GLY A 45 12.08 25.92 -4.19
CA GLY A 45 11.75 26.97 -5.14
C GLY A 45 11.53 26.41 -6.57
N PRO A 46 10.89 27.19 -7.45
CA PRO A 46 10.45 26.70 -8.77
C PRO A 46 11.59 26.18 -9.67
N ALA A 47 12.82 26.64 -9.46
CA ALA A 47 13.98 26.22 -10.24
C ALA A 47 14.58 24.87 -9.80
N GLN A 48 14.51 24.51 -8.51
CA GLN A 48 15.15 23.30 -7.97
C GLN A 48 14.15 22.21 -7.55
N ALA A 49 12.85 22.54 -7.50
CA ALA A 49 11.76 21.61 -7.20
C ALA A 49 11.75 20.32 -8.05
N PRO A 50 12.01 20.36 -9.38
CA PRO A 50 12.04 19.14 -10.18
C PRO A 50 13.20 18.22 -9.78
N ALA A 51 14.35 18.79 -9.43
CA ALA A 51 15.54 18.03 -9.06
C ALA A 51 15.36 17.35 -7.69
N VAL A 52 14.83 18.07 -6.69
CA VAL A 52 14.55 17.51 -5.36
C VAL A 52 13.47 16.44 -5.42
N LEU A 53 12.40 16.67 -6.19
CA LEU A 53 11.35 15.68 -6.40
C LEU A 53 11.89 14.44 -7.12
N ALA A 54 12.74 14.60 -8.13
CA ALA A 54 13.37 13.49 -8.85
C ALA A 54 14.26 12.65 -7.92
N VAL A 55 15.11 13.28 -7.11
CA VAL A 55 15.95 12.56 -6.15
C VAL A 55 15.10 11.82 -5.10
N ALA A 56 14.06 12.47 -4.57
CA ALA A 56 13.13 11.84 -3.63
C ALA A 56 12.41 10.63 -4.25
N LEU A 57 11.96 10.75 -5.50
CA LEU A 57 11.33 9.68 -6.27
C LEU A 57 12.29 8.51 -6.52
N THR A 58 13.50 8.79 -6.98
CA THR A 58 14.53 7.77 -7.21
C THR A 58 14.84 7.05 -5.91
N LEU A 59 15.07 7.79 -4.81
CA LEU A 59 15.33 7.20 -3.51
C LEU A 59 14.17 6.31 -3.06
N ARG A 60 12.92 6.77 -3.23
CA ARG A 60 11.73 5.98 -2.95
C ARG A 60 11.72 4.68 -3.76
N VAL A 61 11.86 4.76 -5.08
CA VAL A 61 11.81 3.57 -5.95
C VAL A 61 12.94 2.61 -5.62
N THR A 62 14.16 3.10 -5.44
CA THR A 62 15.32 2.28 -5.05
C THR A 62 15.08 1.59 -3.71
N ALA A 63 14.56 2.31 -2.71
CA ALA A 63 14.17 1.70 -1.45
C ALA A 63 13.11 0.61 -1.65
N PHE A 64 12.01 0.90 -2.35
CA PHE A 64 10.95 -0.08 -2.62
C PHE A 64 11.49 -1.32 -3.35
N VAL A 65 12.36 -1.17 -4.34
CA VAL A 65 12.95 -2.30 -5.09
C VAL A 65 13.85 -3.15 -4.21
N LEU A 66 14.64 -2.54 -3.32
CA LEU A 66 15.52 -3.28 -2.39
C LEU A 66 14.72 -3.99 -1.29
N PHE A 67 13.68 -3.35 -0.76
CA PHE A 67 12.86 -3.92 0.31
C PHE A 67 11.77 -4.86 -0.20
N SER A 68 11.36 -4.78 -1.47
CA SER A 68 10.30 -5.63 -2.04
C SER A 68 10.62 -7.14 -1.99
N PRO A 69 11.84 -7.62 -2.34
CA PRO A 69 12.22 -9.02 -2.17
C PRO A 69 12.18 -9.46 -0.71
N LEU A 70 12.65 -8.61 0.22
CA LEU A 70 12.62 -8.89 1.66
C LEU A 70 11.17 -9.02 2.15
N ALA A 71 10.31 -8.09 1.75
CA ALA A 71 8.89 -8.12 2.04
C ALA A 71 8.22 -9.35 1.41
N GLY A 72 8.63 -9.75 0.20
CA GLY A 72 8.17 -10.96 -0.48
C GLY A 72 8.56 -12.22 0.29
N VAL A 73 9.82 -12.35 0.71
CA VAL A 73 10.29 -13.49 1.53
C VAL A 73 9.56 -13.55 2.87
N ILE A 74 9.33 -12.40 3.52
CA ILE A 74 8.54 -12.34 4.75
C ILE A 74 7.09 -12.74 4.46
N ALA A 75 6.46 -12.23 3.40
CA ALA A 75 5.09 -12.55 3.01
C ALA A 75 4.92 -14.05 2.68
N ASP A 76 5.91 -14.65 2.02
CA ASP A 76 5.92 -16.07 1.67
C ASP A 76 6.04 -16.95 2.92
N ARG A 77 6.76 -16.47 3.95
CA ARG A 77 6.80 -17.08 5.29
C ARG A 77 5.57 -16.77 6.15
N VAL A 78 4.86 -15.67 5.89
CA VAL A 78 3.51 -15.36 6.42
C VAL A 78 2.47 -16.16 5.63
N ASN A 79 2.72 -17.47 5.49
CA ASN A 79 1.69 -18.43 5.17
C ASN A 79 0.66 -18.42 6.31
N ARG A 80 -0.61 -18.70 6.01
CA ARG A 80 -1.84 -18.61 6.86
C ARG A 80 -1.70 -18.88 8.37
N ARG A 81 -0.67 -19.61 8.80
CA ARG A 81 -0.21 -19.81 10.18
C ARG A 81 -0.02 -18.52 10.99
N THR A 82 0.54 -17.45 10.44
CA THR A 82 0.74 -16.20 11.23
C THR A 82 -0.55 -15.41 11.40
N LEU A 83 -1.42 -15.40 10.38
CA LEU A 83 -2.78 -14.87 10.48
C LEU A 83 -3.60 -15.64 11.53
N LEU A 84 -3.49 -16.98 11.52
CA LEU A 84 -4.07 -17.84 12.54
C LEU A 84 -3.45 -17.57 13.92
N ALA A 85 -2.14 -17.39 14.04
CA ALA A 85 -1.46 -17.11 15.30
C ALA A 85 -1.82 -15.74 15.88
N MET A 86 -1.91 -14.69 15.06
CA MET A 86 -2.38 -13.37 15.50
C MET A 86 -3.86 -13.39 15.88
N CYS A 87 -4.70 -14.10 15.12
CA CYS A 87 -6.09 -14.32 15.48
C CYS A 87 -6.21 -15.09 16.82
N HIS A 88 -5.35 -16.09 17.02
CA HIS A 88 -5.29 -16.84 18.28
C HIS A 88 -4.84 -15.97 19.45
N PHE A 89 -3.86 -15.09 19.24
CA PHE A 89 -3.39 -14.13 20.25
C PHE A 89 -4.45 -13.07 20.58
N GLY A 90 -5.15 -12.54 19.56
CA GLY A 90 -6.24 -11.59 19.75
C GLY A 90 -7.41 -12.20 20.51
N ARG A 91 -7.76 -13.46 20.22
CA ARG A 91 -8.79 -14.20 20.98
C ARG A 91 -8.35 -14.55 22.40
N TRP A 92 -7.06 -14.80 22.62
CA TRP A 92 -6.51 -15.00 23.97
C TRP A 92 -6.60 -13.73 24.82
N SER A 93 -6.33 -12.56 24.22
CA SER A 93 -6.43 -11.25 24.90
C SER A 93 -7.86 -10.82 25.25
N SER A 94 -8.91 -11.40 24.64
CA SER A 94 -10.30 -11.12 25.00
C SER A 94 -10.84 -12.02 26.11
N SER A 95 -9.96 -12.83 26.73
CA SER A 95 -10.30 -13.81 27.78
C SER A 95 -9.55 -13.56 29.10
N ALA A 96 -8.94 -12.38 29.28
CA ALA A 96 -8.26 -11.95 30.50
C ALA A 96 -8.92 -10.70 31.09
#